data_AF-A0A2V8U5G6-F1
#
_entry.id   AF-A0A2V8U5G6-F1
#
_cell.length_a   1.000
_cell.length_b   1.000
_cell.length_c   1.000
_cell.angle_alpha   90.00
_cell.angle_beta   90.00
_cell.angle_gamma   90.00
#
_symmetry.space_group_name_H-M   'P 1'
#
loop_
_entity.id
_entity.type
_entity.pdbx_description
1 polymer ?
#
loop_
_entity_poly.entity_id
_entity_poly.type
_entity_poly.pdbx_seq_one_letter_code
_entity_poly.pdbx_strand_id
1 'polypeptide(L)'
;MFGGTLGNPVIKNKLFTFSSLEYWEVGYPQSYARTVPTAAEATGDFSRSLNIDGTLRTIWDPFSTQFNPTTGAVTRTAFPGNVIPPNQFDPLSASLIKQFWAPNNPGDNITGVNNFRKGYNEKYNYYNFSERV
;
A
#
# COMPACT_ATOMS: atom_id res chain seq x y z
N MET A 1 -5.85 -24.11 -18.51
CA MET A 1 -5.46 -23.47 -19.78
C MET A 1 -6.19 -24.17 -20.90
N PHE A 2 -6.78 -23.40 -21.80
CA PHE A 2 -7.50 -23.90 -22.98
C PHE A 2 -7.10 -23.04 -24.18
N GLY A 3 -7.06 -23.59 -25.38
CA GLY A 3 -6.71 -22.83 -26.58
C GLY A 3 -6.82 -23.67 -27.84
N GLY A 4 -6.74 -23.00 -28.98
CA GLY A 4 -6.84 -23.65 -30.27
C GLY A 4 -6.44 -22.72 -31.41
N THR A 5 -6.11 -23.33 -32.54
CA THR A 5 -5.79 -22.63 -33.79
C THR A 5 -6.74 -23.07 -34.89
N LEU A 6 -7.11 -22.13 -35.75
CA LEU A 6 -7.91 -22.40 -36.95
C LEU A 6 -7.24 -21.72 -38.14
N GLY A 7 -7.09 -22.45 -39.23
CA GLY A 7 -6.54 -21.89 -40.47
C GLY A 7 -7.24 -22.46 -41.69
N ASN A 8 -7.52 -21.60 -42.68
CA ASN A 8 -8.20 -22.00 -43.90
C ASN A 8 -7.73 -21.17 -45.12
N PRO A 9 -7.75 -21.76 -46.33
CA PRO A 9 -7.60 -21.00 -47.56
C PRO A 9 -8.82 -20.09 -47.77
N VAL A 10 -8.58 -18.79 -47.94
CA VAL A 10 -9.58 -17.84 -48.42
C VAL A 10 -9.67 -17.90 -49.95
N ILE A 11 -8.50 -17.95 -50.60
CA ILE A 11 -8.37 -18.24 -52.04
C ILE A 11 -7.41 -19.41 -52.18
N LYS A 12 -7.90 -20.53 -52.73
CA LYS A 12 -7.11 -21.76 -52.89
C LYS A 12 -5.76 -21.46 -53.55
N ASN A 13 -4.68 -21.87 -52.89
CA ASN A 13 -3.29 -21.70 -53.32
C ASN A 13 -2.81 -20.25 -53.48
N LYS A 14 -3.50 -19.26 -52.91
CA LYS A 14 -3.12 -17.83 -53.04
C LYS A 14 -3.21 -17.03 -51.74
N LEU A 15 -4.29 -17.21 -50.98
CA LEU A 15 -4.56 -16.45 -49.74
C LEU A 15 -5.02 -17.39 -48.64
N PHE A 16 -4.38 -17.30 -47.49
CA PHE A 16 -4.63 -18.15 -46.33
C PHE A 16 -4.74 -17.27 -45.09
N THR A 17 -5.67 -17.60 -44.20
CA THR A 17 -5.76 -16.96 -42.89
C THR A 17 -5.45 -17.99 -41.80
N PHE A 18 -4.85 -17.51 -40.72
CA PHE A 18 -4.61 -18.27 -39.50
C PHE A 18 -5.00 -17.42 -38.30
N SER A 19 -5.80 -18.01 -37.41
CA SER A 19 -6.19 -17.41 -36.14
C SER A 19 -5.82 -18.34 -34.99
N SER A 20 -5.44 -17.75 -33.87
CA SER A 20 -5.15 -18.46 -32.62
C SER A 20 -5.87 -17.80 -31.46
N LEU A 21 -6.43 -18.63 -30.59
CA LEU A 21 -7.00 -18.20 -29.32
C LEU A 21 -6.35 -18.98 -28.17
N GLU A 22 -5.97 -18.26 -27.13
CA GLU A 22 -5.44 -18.81 -25.89
C GLU A 22 -6.21 -18.22 -24.70
N TYR A 23 -6.57 -19.09 -23.76
CA TYR A 23 -7.26 -18.74 -22.51
C TYR A 23 -6.61 -19.41 -21.30
N TRP A 24 -6.34 -18.59 -20.28
CA TRP A 24 -5.89 -19.07 -18.98
C TRP A 24 -6.79 -18.55 -17.88
N GLU A 25 -7.21 -19.47 -17.01
CA GLU A 25 -7.69 -19.14 -15.68
C GLU A 25 -6.49 -19.22 -14.75
N VAL A 26 -5.95 -18.06 -14.40
CA VAL A 26 -4.78 -17.96 -13.51
C VAL A 26 -5.28 -17.68 -12.11
N GLY A 27 -4.82 -18.49 -11.15
CA GLY A 27 -5.08 -18.28 -9.73
C GLY A 27 -3.84 -18.64 -8.91
N TYR A 28 -3.32 -17.69 -8.14
CA TYR A 28 -2.24 -17.97 -7.20
C TYR A 28 -2.49 -17.30 -5.84
N PRO A 29 -2.04 -17.92 -4.74
CA PRO A 29 -2.15 -17.33 -3.43
C PRO A 29 -1.26 -16.10 -3.33
N GLN A 30 -1.78 -15.04 -2.73
CA GLN A 30 -1.07 -13.82 -2.41
C GLN A 30 -1.23 -13.49 -0.93
N SER A 31 -0.24 -12.77 -0.41
CA SER A 31 -0.28 -12.21 0.93
C SER A 31 -0.18 -10.69 0.84
N TYR A 32 -1.08 -10.02 1.53
CA TYR A 32 -1.13 -8.57 1.64
C TYR A 32 -0.63 -8.19 3.02
N ALA A 33 0.47 -7.47 3.09
CA ALA A 33 0.98 -6.88 4.33
C ALA A 33 1.01 -5.36 4.22
N ARG A 34 0.53 -4.65 5.23
CA ARG A 34 0.57 -3.19 5.33
C ARG A 34 0.79 -2.77 6.77
N THR A 35 1.37 -1.58 6.92
CA THR A 35 1.39 -0.86 8.20
C THR A 35 0.15 0.02 8.27
N VAL A 36 -0.68 -0.21 9.28
CA VAL A 36 -1.86 0.60 9.59
C VAL A 36 -1.69 1.24 10.97
N PRO A 37 -2.35 2.38 11.25
CA PRO A 37 -2.29 3.00 12.57
C PRO A 37 -2.85 2.07 13.65
N THR A 38 -2.20 2.02 14.81
CA THR A 38 -2.81 1.46 16.01
C THR A 38 -3.97 2.35 16.51
N ALA A 39 -4.78 1.82 17.43
CA ALA A 39 -5.89 2.61 18.00
C ALA A 39 -5.40 3.90 18.70
N ALA A 40 -4.23 3.86 19.33
CA ALA A 40 -3.62 5.02 19.97
C ALA A 40 -3.13 6.05 18.93
N GLU A 41 -2.39 5.59 17.91
CA GLU A 41 -1.87 6.43 16.83
C GLU A 41 -3.01 7.07 16.02
N ALA A 42 -4.12 6.35 15.81
CA ALA A 42 -5.33 6.88 15.16
C ALA A 42 -5.96 8.06 15.92
N THR A 43 -5.68 8.20 17.22
CA THR A 43 -6.08 9.35 18.06
C THR A 43 -4.96 10.35 18.29
N GLY A 44 -3.81 10.19 17.63
CA GLY A 44 -2.65 11.07 17.74
C GLY A 44 -1.69 10.75 18.88
N ASP A 45 -1.88 9.65 19.60
CA ASP A 45 -0.96 9.20 20.64
C ASP A 45 0.13 8.29 20.04
N PHE A 46 1.34 8.83 19.93
CA PHE A 46 2.53 8.12 19.45
C PHE A 46 3.49 7.77 20.59
N SER A 47 3.06 7.82 21.85
CA SER A 47 3.90 7.55 23.04
C SER A 47 4.52 6.15 23.07
N ARG A 48 4.02 5.24 22.21
CA ARG A 48 4.51 3.86 22.04
C ARG A 48 5.09 3.58 20.65
N SER A 49 5.20 4.58 19.79
CA SER A 49 5.75 4.40 18.45
C SER A 49 7.27 4.43 18.52
N LEU A 50 7.92 3.31 18.24
CA LEU A 50 9.36 3.14 18.42
C LEU A 50 10.12 3.14 17.10
N ASN A 51 11.39 3.53 17.17
CA ASN A 51 12.38 3.28 16.14
C ASN A 51 12.94 1.86 16.27
N ILE A 52 13.65 1.40 15.24
CA ILE A 52 14.18 0.03 15.22
C ILE A 52 15.24 -0.22 16.31
N ASP A 53 15.93 0.84 16.74
CA ASP A 53 16.90 0.84 17.83
C ASP A 53 16.26 0.86 19.24
N GLY A 54 14.93 0.84 19.31
CA GLY A 54 14.17 0.87 20.56
C GLY A 54 13.96 2.27 21.16
N THR A 55 14.48 3.32 20.52
CA THR A 55 14.22 4.70 20.95
C THR A 55 12.79 5.12 20.58
N LEU A 56 12.22 6.07 21.33
CA LEU A 56 10.92 6.65 21.00
C LEU A 56 11.01 7.45 19.70
N ARG A 57 10.07 7.24 18.78
CA ARG A 57 9.94 8.02 17.56
C ARG A 57 9.29 9.36 17.88
N THR A 58 10.11 10.36 18.16
CA THR A 58 9.65 11.72 18.49
C THR A 58 8.88 12.36 17.35
N ILE A 59 7.68 12.85 17.67
CA ILE A 59 6.81 13.64 16.79
C ILE A 59 7.01 15.12 17.11
N TRP A 60 7.33 15.89 16.08
CA TRP A 60 7.66 17.31 16.18
C TRP A 60 6.49 18.17 15.71
N ASP A 61 6.21 19.25 16.43
CA ASP A 61 5.17 20.21 16.05
C ASP A 61 5.62 20.99 14.80
N PRO A 62 4.92 20.86 13.66
CA PRO A 62 5.29 21.58 12.44
C PRO A 62 5.14 23.11 12.58
N PHE A 63 4.23 23.59 13.42
CA PHE A 63 3.96 25.02 13.64
C PHE A 63 4.99 25.69 14.55
N SER A 64 5.84 24.90 15.22
CA SER A 64 6.90 25.39 16.10
C SER A 64 8.23 25.70 15.39
N THR A 65 8.27 25.59 14.06
CA THR A 65 9.50 25.73 13.28
C THR A 65 10.09 27.14 13.43
N GLN A 66 11.31 27.24 13.94
CA GLN A 66 12.04 28.50 14.09
C GLN A 66 13.37 28.44 13.35
N PHE A 67 13.71 29.52 12.62
CA PHE A 67 15.01 29.68 11.97
C PHE A 67 15.88 30.65 12.79
N ASN A 68 17.09 30.23 13.12
CA ASN A 68 18.08 31.07 13.78
C ASN A 68 19.06 31.64 12.72
N PRO A 69 18.98 32.95 12.40
CA PRO A 69 19.80 33.55 11.35
C PRO A 69 21.29 33.67 11.71
N THR A 70 21.64 33.60 12.99
CA THR A 70 23.04 33.70 13.46
C THR A 70 23.78 32.38 13.33
N THR A 71 23.10 31.26 13.56
CA THR A 71 23.68 29.91 13.48
C THR A 71 23.32 29.17 12.19
N GLY A 72 22.31 29.65 11.45
CA GLY A 72 21.72 28.96 10.30
C GLY A 72 20.86 27.75 10.68
N ALA A 73 20.61 27.51 11.96
CA ALA A 73 19.88 26.34 12.43
C ALA A 73 18.35 26.50 12.27
N VAL A 74 17.67 25.40 11.95
CA VAL A 74 16.21 25.28 11.98
C VAL A 74 15.84 24.32 13.10
N THR A 75 14.99 24.74 14.03
CA THR A 75 14.56 23.93 15.17
C THR A 75 13.04 23.80 15.23
N ARG A 76 12.56 22.73 15.88
CA ARG A 76 11.15 22.48 16.20
C ARG A 76 11.05 22.02 17.65
N THR A 77 9.90 22.20 18.27
CA THR A 77 9.56 21.63 19.58
C THR A 77 8.84 20.31 19.42
N ALA A 78 9.20 19.32 20.23
CA ALA A 78 8.51 18.03 20.25
C ALA A 78 7.13 18.18 20.91
N PHE A 79 6.15 17.36 20.48
CA PHE A 79 4.88 17.29 21.20
C PHE A 79 5.07 16.71 22.60
N PRO A 80 4.53 17.34 23.65
CA PRO A 80 4.55 16.77 25.00
C PRO A 80 3.96 15.35 25.03
N GLY A 81 4.68 14.41 25.63
CA GLY A 81 4.25 13.01 25.71
C GLY A 81 4.16 12.27 24.37
N ASN A 82 4.63 12.87 23.27
CA ASN A 82 4.48 12.34 21.91
C ASN A 82 3.02 12.24 21.45
N VAL A 83 2.15 13.13 21.96
CA VAL A 83 0.71 13.16 21.65
C VAL A 83 0.35 14.41 20.87
N ILE A 84 -0.24 14.24 19.70
CA ILE A 84 -0.77 15.35 18.90
C ILE A 84 -2.14 15.76 19.47
N PRO A 85 -2.34 17.03 19.86
CA PRO A 85 -3.63 17.51 20.34
C PRO A 85 -4.75 17.35 19.29
N PRO A 86 -5.96 16.90 19.66
CA PRO A 86 -7.08 16.70 18.72
C PRO A 86 -7.45 17.92 17.88
N ASN A 87 -7.25 19.13 18.43
CA ASN A 87 -7.52 20.40 17.73
C ASN A 87 -6.50 20.74 16.63
N GLN A 88 -5.40 19.99 16.52
CA GLN A 88 -4.44 20.12 15.44
C GLN A 88 -4.68 19.14 14.28
N PHE A 89 -5.67 18.23 14.42
CA PHE A 89 -6.08 17.38 13.32
C PHE A 89 -7.03 18.13 12.40
N ASP A 90 -6.71 18.08 11.10
CA ASP A 90 -7.67 18.45 10.08
C ASP A 90 -8.92 17.52 10.15
N PRO A 91 -10.15 18.06 10.09
CA PRO A 91 -11.37 17.25 10.21
C PRO A 91 -11.49 16.13 9.17
N LEU A 92 -11.01 16.35 7.93
CA LEU A 92 -11.01 15.32 6.90
C LEU A 92 -10.04 14.21 7.30
N SER A 93 -8.81 14.55 7.69
CA SER A 93 -7.82 13.57 8.15
C SER A 93 -8.33 12.74 9.34
N ALA A 94 -8.96 13.38 10.32
CA ALA A 94 -9.57 12.71 11.48
C ALA A 94 -10.70 11.75 11.09
N SER A 95 -11.40 12.01 9.99
CA SER A 95 -12.44 11.11 9.45
C SER A 95 -11.85 9.95 8.65
N LEU A 96 -10.84 10.21 7.83
CA LEU A 96 -10.21 9.21 6.95
C LEU A 96 -9.42 8.18 7.75
N ILE A 97 -8.77 8.59 8.85
CA ILE A 97 -7.98 7.66 9.68
C ILE A 97 -8.84 6.53 10.26
N LYS A 98 -10.14 6.79 10.48
CA LYS A 98 -11.12 5.80 10.96
C LYS A 98 -11.52 4.77 9.91
N GLN A 99 -11.20 5.00 8.62
CA GLN A 99 -11.48 4.06 7.54
C GLN A 99 -10.40 3.01 7.35
N PHE A 100 -9.23 3.19 7.98
CA PHE A 100 -8.20 2.18 7.99
C PHE A 100 -8.67 0.96 8.79
N TRP A 101 -8.30 -0.23 8.31
CA TRP A 101 -8.49 -1.44 9.09
C TRP A 101 -7.64 -1.39 10.36
N ALA A 102 -8.17 -1.95 11.45
CA ALA A 102 -7.38 -2.14 12.66
C ALA A 102 -6.24 -3.14 12.39
N PRO A 103 -5.07 -2.96 13.03
CA PRO A 103 -3.99 -3.94 12.95
C PRO A 103 -4.48 -5.29 13.47
N ASN A 104 -4.01 -6.36 12.87
CA ASN A 104 -4.39 -7.74 13.23
C ASN A 104 -3.19 -8.60 13.63
N ASN A 105 -2.00 -8.00 13.71
CA ASN A 105 -0.75 -8.59 14.14
C ASN A 105 0.09 -7.51 14.87
N PRO A 106 1.07 -7.89 15.70
CA PRO A 106 1.96 -6.94 16.37
C PRO A 106 2.92 -6.19 15.43
N GLY A 107 3.07 -6.65 14.18
CA GLY A 107 4.06 -6.16 13.23
C GLY A 107 5.30 -7.07 13.17
N ASP A 108 6.12 -6.88 12.15
CA ASP A 108 7.29 -7.73 11.88
C ASP A 108 8.45 -7.45 12.84
N ASN A 109 8.43 -6.27 13.46
CA ASN A 109 9.40 -5.86 14.47
C ASN A 109 8.78 -4.80 15.40
N ILE A 110 9.59 -4.34 16.35
CA ILE A 110 9.31 -3.31 17.36
C ILE A 110 8.69 -2.00 16.80
N THR A 111 8.94 -1.67 15.53
CA THR A 111 8.36 -0.45 14.93
C THR A 111 6.88 -0.57 14.55
N GLY A 112 6.30 -1.78 14.66
CA GLY A 112 4.92 -2.05 14.24
C GLY A 112 4.72 -2.13 12.73
N VAL A 113 5.81 -2.19 11.94
CA VAL A 113 5.73 -2.34 10.48
C VAL A 113 4.98 -3.62 10.09
N ASN A 114 4.14 -3.56 9.05
CA ASN A 114 3.37 -4.71 8.54
C ASN A 114 2.43 -5.36 9.57
N ASN A 115 1.90 -4.57 10.51
CA ASN A 115 0.93 -4.99 11.54
C ASN A 115 -0.47 -5.37 11.03
N PHE A 116 -0.74 -5.21 9.73
CA PHE A 116 -1.94 -5.75 9.07
C PHE A 116 -1.57 -6.75 7.98
N ARG A 117 -2.07 -7.99 8.10
CA ARG A 117 -1.83 -9.06 7.13
C ARG A 117 -3.13 -9.74 6.70
N LYS A 118 -3.29 -9.99 5.40
CA LYS A 118 -4.44 -10.73 4.84
C LYS A 118 -3.99 -11.61 3.69
N GLY A 119 -4.34 -12.90 3.72
CA GLY A 119 -4.21 -13.79 2.57
C GLY A 119 -5.39 -13.59 1.60
N TYR A 120 -5.11 -13.60 0.31
CA TYR A 120 -6.14 -13.62 -0.73
C TYR A 120 -5.66 -14.44 -1.93
N ASN A 121 -6.58 -14.97 -2.73
CA ASN A 121 -6.23 -15.58 -4.01
C ASN A 121 -6.42 -14.51 -5.08
N GLU A 122 -5.34 -14.14 -5.76
CA GLU A 122 -5.43 -13.30 -6.93
C GLU A 122 -5.87 -14.18 -8.09
N LYS A 123 -6.94 -13.75 -8.76
CA LYS A 123 -7.51 -14.44 -9.92
C LYS A 123 -7.65 -13.44 -11.04
N TYR A 124 -7.12 -13.79 -12.20
CA TYR A 124 -7.39 -13.04 -13.42
C TYR A 124 -7.49 -14.00 -14.60
N ASN A 125 -8.34 -13.59 -15.54
CA ASN A 125 -8.55 -14.29 -16.78
C ASN A 125 -7.62 -13.66 -17.82
N TYR A 126 -6.77 -14.47 -18.43
CA TYR A 126 -5.92 -14.04 -19.53
C TYR A 126 -6.48 -14.56 -20.84
N TYR A 127 -6.60 -13.66 -21.81
CA TYR A 127 -7.04 -13.96 -23.17
C TYR A 127 -6.01 -13.41 -24.15
N ASN A 128 -5.59 -14.24 -25.09
CA ASN A 128 -4.78 -13.80 -26.23
C ASN A 128 -5.48 -14.24 -27.52
N PHE A 129 -5.72 -13.27 -28.40
CA PHE A 129 -6.18 -13.51 -29.75
C PHE A 129 -5.17 -12.94 -30.73
N SER A 130 -4.81 -13.74 -31.72
CA SER A 130 -3.91 -13.33 -32.80
C SER A 130 -4.46 -13.84 -34.13
N GLU A 131 -4.31 -13.02 -35.17
CA GLU A 131 -4.71 -13.32 -36.53
C GLU A 131 -3.62 -12.88 -37.50
N ARG A 132 -3.42 -13.67 -38.55
CA ARG A 132 -2.55 -13.30 -39.67
C ARG A 132 -3.20 -13.72 -41.00
N VAL A 133 -3.13 -12.83 -41.98
CA VAL A 133 -3.63 -12.97 -43.36
C VAL A 133 -2.49 -12.73 -44.35
#